data_AF-A0A7S3AQZ2-F1
#
_entry.id   AF-A0A7S3AQZ2-F1
#
_cell.length_a   1.000
_cell.length_b   1.000
_cell.length_c   1.000
_cell.angle_alpha   90.00
_cell.angle_beta   90.00
_cell.angle_gamma   90.00
#
_symmetry.space_group_name_H-M   'P 1'
#
loop_
_entity.id
_entity.type
_entity.pdbx_description
1 polymer ?
#
loop_
_entity_poly.entity_id
_entity_poly.type
_entity_poly.pdbx_seq_one_letter_code
_entity_poly.pdbx_strand_id
1 'polypeptide(L)'
;SAMRAGFGGGLVVDFPNSTKAKKYFLVLLAGQPDAGFQMPQALGEGGAQQATQTEAANEGRKQHAKRRIDSRLKGNRRGQVKKTREWLVHKKDIQRAQGKEVAFDSKYTGRKRSKVRF
;
A
#
# COMPACT_ATOMS: atom_id res chain seq x y z
N SER A 1 8.91 14.38 19.93
CA SER A 1 8.86 15.27 18.75
C SER A 1 10.20 15.19 18.03
N ALA A 2 10.24 15.53 16.74
CA ALA A 2 11.50 15.59 15.99
C ALA A 2 12.52 16.52 16.67
N MET A 3 12.05 17.66 17.21
CA MET A 3 12.84 18.59 18.02
C MET A 3 13.49 17.93 19.24
N ARG A 4 12.76 17.08 19.99
CA ARG A 4 13.32 16.35 21.15
C ARG A 4 14.40 15.34 20.75
N ALA A 5 14.33 14.82 19.53
CA ALA A 5 15.34 13.92 18.97
C ALA A 5 16.54 14.68 18.36
N GLY A 6 16.60 16.01 18.50
CA GLY A 6 17.71 16.82 18.00
C GLY A 6 17.62 17.18 16.52
N PHE A 7 16.46 16.95 15.87
CA PHE A 7 16.24 17.41 14.50
C PHE A 7 15.79 18.87 14.48
N GLY A 8 16.45 19.68 13.67
CA GLY A 8 15.98 21.01 13.26
C GLY A 8 15.03 20.92 12.05
N GLY A 9 14.62 22.08 11.53
CA GLY A 9 13.77 22.18 10.34
C GLY A 9 12.32 22.59 10.63
N GLY A 10 11.37 22.17 9.78
CA GLY A 10 10.00 22.68 9.82
C GLY A 10 9.00 21.90 8.94
N LEU A 11 7.78 22.42 8.86
CA LEU A 11 6.69 21.83 8.08
C LEU A 11 6.41 22.69 6.84
N VAL A 12 6.46 22.09 5.65
CA VAL A 12 6.09 22.72 4.37
C VAL A 12 4.74 22.18 3.93
N VAL A 13 3.82 23.07 3.56
CA VAL A 13 2.45 22.70 3.17
C VAL A 13 2.15 23.20 1.77
N ASP A 14 2.06 22.27 0.82
CA ASP A 14 1.62 22.58 -0.54
C ASP A 14 0.09 22.68 -0.59
N PHE A 15 -0.42 23.63 -1.39
CA PHE A 15 -1.84 23.89 -1.62
C PHE A 15 -2.64 24.00 -0.30
N PRO A 16 -2.32 24.98 0.57
CA PRO A 16 -2.91 25.09 1.91
C PRO A 16 -4.43 25.31 1.89
N ASN A 17 -4.99 25.87 0.81
CA ASN A 17 -6.42 26.12 0.66
C ASN A 17 -7.18 24.95 0.00
N SER A 18 -6.49 24.01 -0.64
CA SER A 18 -7.14 22.86 -1.27
C SER A 18 -7.42 21.76 -0.26
N THR A 19 -8.59 21.12 -0.29
CA THR A 19 -8.83 19.92 0.51
C THR A 19 -8.30 18.65 -0.17
N LYS A 20 -8.19 18.67 -1.50
CA LYS A 20 -7.80 17.53 -2.34
C LYS A 20 -6.31 17.50 -2.65
N ALA A 21 -5.70 18.65 -2.92
CA ALA A 21 -4.31 18.75 -3.33
C ALA A 21 -3.33 19.01 -2.18
N LYS A 22 -3.84 19.27 -0.97
CA LYS A 22 -3.01 19.59 0.21
C LYS A 22 -2.07 18.47 0.57
N LYS A 23 -0.78 18.80 0.68
CA LYS A 23 0.28 17.87 1.06
C LYS A 23 1.13 18.49 2.15
N TYR A 24 1.44 17.71 3.16
CA TYR A 24 2.30 18.08 4.28
C TYR A 24 3.65 17.40 4.11
N PHE A 25 4.73 18.17 4.18
CA PHE A 25 6.10 17.70 4.14
C PHE A 25 6.80 18.10 5.43
N LEU A 26 7.23 17.11 6.20
CA LEU A 26 8.10 17.34 7.34
C LEU A 26 9.55 17.37 6.83
N VAL A 27 10.20 18.52 6.90
CA VAL A 27 11.59 18.71 6.50
C VAL A 27 12.44 18.72 7.75
N LEU A 28 13.36 17.76 7.84
CA LEU A 28 14.23 17.58 9.01
C LEU A 28 15.67 17.87 8.62
N LEU A 29 16.36 18.63 9.48
CA LEU A 29 17.80 18.80 9.45
C LEU A 29 18.41 18.00 10.60
N ALA A 30 19.41 17.18 10.31
CA ALA A 30 20.16 16.44 11.32
C ALA A 30 21.39 17.25 11.72
N GLY A 31 21.47 17.69 12.99
CA GLY A 31 22.57 18.49 13.50
C GLY A 31 22.25 19.98 13.66
N GLN A 32 23.29 20.79 13.90
CA GLN A 32 23.14 22.25 14.04
C GLN A 32 22.76 22.86 12.68
N PRO A 33 21.82 23.83 12.64
CA PRO A 33 21.48 24.53 11.42
C PRO A 33 22.65 25.38 10.95
N ASP A 34 23.17 25.07 9.76
CA ASP A 34 24.08 25.96 9.05
C ASP A 34 23.37 27.31 8.84
N ALA A 35 24.08 28.42 9.06
CA ALA A 35 23.51 29.77 8.98
C ALA A 35 22.88 30.12 7.62
N GLY A 36 23.13 29.30 6.59
CA GLY A 36 22.58 29.43 5.24
C GLY A 36 21.43 28.49 4.89
N PHE A 37 20.94 27.64 5.80
CA PHE A 37 19.86 26.70 5.47
C PHE A 37 18.52 27.42 5.29
N GLN A 38 18.03 27.43 4.06
CA GLN A 38 16.71 27.96 3.71
C GLN A 38 15.71 26.82 3.53
N MET A 39 14.53 26.98 4.11
CA MET A 39 13.45 26.01 3.97
C MET A 39 12.95 25.96 2.52
N PRO A 40 12.61 24.77 1.99
CA PRO A 40 12.00 24.65 0.68
C PRO A 40 10.70 25.46 0.61
N GLN A 41 10.53 26.21 -0.48
CA GLN A 41 9.32 27.00 -0.71
C GLN A 41 8.12 26.09 -1.01
N ALA A 42 7.01 26.34 -0.33
CA ALA A 42 5.75 25.62 -0.56
C ALA A 42 5.12 26.02 -1.90
N LEU A 43 4.46 25.06 -2.58
CA LEU A 43 3.67 25.35 -3.79
C LEU A 43 2.29 25.91 -3.42
N GLY A 44 1.90 27.03 -4.04
CA GLY A 44 0.62 27.72 -3.82
C GLY A 44 -0.13 28.07 -5.12
N GLU A 45 -1.38 28.53 -4.98
CA GLU A 45 -2.31 28.80 -6.10
C GLU A 45 -2.00 30.10 -6.88
N GLY A 46 -1.08 30.95 -6.42
CA GLY A 46 -0.59 32.15 -7.12
C GLY A 46 0.87 31.99 -7.53
N GLY A 47 1.14 31.91 -8.83
CA GLY A 47 2.41 31.43 -9.37
C GLY A 47 3.61 32.40 -9.29
N ALA A 48 4.79 31.81 -9.18
CA ALA A 48 6.06 32.16 -9.84
C ALA A 48 7.11 31.14 -9.33
N GLN A 49 7.38 30.07 -10.07
CA GLN A 49 8.58 29.98 -10.90
C GLN A 49 9.87 30.31 -10.14
N GLN A 50 10.35 29.37 -9.34
CA GLN A 50 11.77 29.01 -9.27
C GLN A 50 11.83 27.52 -8.94
N ALA A 51 11.65 26.72 -9.99
CA ALA A 51 11.84 25.28 -9.92
C ALA A 51 13.34 24.99 -9.85
N THR A 52 13.94 25.07 -8.66
CA THR A 52 15.07 24.19 -8.36
C THR A 52 14.48 22.81 -8.14
N GLN A 53 14.47 22.04 -9.23
CA GLN A 53 13.86 20.73 -9.37
C GLN A 53 14.58 19.71 -8.47
N THR A 54 14.39 19.77 -7.15
CA THR A 54 14.56 18.60 -6.29
C THR A 54 13.23 17.87 -6.27
N GLU A 55 12.98 17.12 -7.34
CA GLU A 55 11.90 16.15 -7.39
C GLU A 55 12.15 15.09 -6.32
N ALA A 56 11.64 15.31 -5.11
CA ALA A 56 11.51 14.25 -4.13
C ALA A 56 10.51 13.24 -4.70
N ALA A 57 11.03 12.21 -5.37
CA ALA A 57 10.28 11.15 -6.03
C ALA A 57 9.33 10.48 -5.03
N ASN A 58 8.10 10.99 -4.98
CA ASN A 58 7.03 10.54 -4.09
C ASN A 58 6.35 9.25 -4.61
N GLU A 59 7.03 8.51 -5.49
CA GLU A 59 6.56 7.24 -6.04
C GLU A 59 6.32 6.21 -4.93
N GLY A 60 7.17 6.20 -3.91
CA GLY A 60 7.05 5.30 -2.77
C GLY A 60 5.69 5.40 -2.08
N ARG A 61 5.11 6.61 -1.92
CA ARG A 61 3.83 6.79 -1.24
C ARG A 61 2.65 6.28 -2.08
N LYS A 62 2.66 6.48 -3.40
CA LYS A 62 1.65 5.90 -4.32
C LYS A 62 1.74 4.37 -4.31
N GLN A 63 2.95 3.82 -4.32
CA GLN A 63 3.17 2.37 -4.23
C GLN A 63 2.71 1.81 -2.89
N HIS A 64 2.99 2.49 -1.76
CA HIS A 64 2.53 2.06 -0.43
C HIS A 64 1.00 2.11 -0.29
N ALA A 65 0.34 3.15 -0.80
CA ALA A 65 -1.12 3.24 -0.81
C ALA A 65 -1.74 2.10 -1.64
N LYS A 66 -1.20 1.85 -2.84
CA LYS A 66 -1.63 0.74 -3.71
C LYS A 66 -1.42 -0.63 -3.05
N ARG A 67 -0.26 -0.85 -2.42
CA ARG A 67 0.05 -2.08 -1.67
C ARG A 67 -0.91 -2.31 -0.50
N ARG A 68 -1.31 -1.26 0.25
CA ARG A 68 -2.28 -1.38 1.36
C ARG A 68 -3.70 -1.72 0.87
N ILE A 69 -4.11 -1.16 -0.27
CA ILE A 69 -5.40 -1.47 -0.90
C ILE A 69 -5.39 -2.93 -1.39
N ASP A 70 -4.35 -3.33 -2.12
CA ASP A 70 -4.18 -4.71 -2.58
C ASP A 70 -4.12 -5.71 -1.42
N SER A 71 -3.40 -5.41 -0.34
CA SER A 71 -3.32 -6.32 0.81
C SER A 71 -4.67 -6.53 1.50
N ARG A 72 -5.51 -5.48 1.60
CA ARG A 72 -6.87 -5.58 2.17
C ARG A 72 -7.80 -6.38 1.26
N LEU A 73 -7.80 -6.09 -0.04
CA LEU A 73 -8.59 -6.83 -1.02
C LEU A 73 -8.17 -8.31 -1.13
N LYS A 74 -6.86 -8.58 -1.07
CA LYS A 74 -6.29 -9.93 -1.12
C LYS A 74 -6.54 -10.70 0.18
N GLY A 75 -6.58 -10.03 1.33
CA GLY A 75 -6.95 -10.63 2.63
C GLY A 75 -8.38 -11.18 2.63
N ASN A 76 -9.36 -10.39 2.18
CA ASN A 76 -10.76 -10.83 2.10
C ASN A 76 -10.98 -11.93 1.03
N ARG A 77 -10.33 -11.81 -0.14
CA ARG A 77 -10.45 -12.83 -1.20
C ARG A 77 -9.74 -14.14 -0.86
N ARG A 78 -8.62 -14.12 -0.14
CA ARG A 78 -7.90 -15.36 0.26
C ARG A 78 -8.76 -16.27 1.15
N GLY A 79 -9.65 -15.71 1.96
CA GLY A 79 -10.59 -16.49 2.79
C GLY A 79 -11.74 -17.11 2.00
N GLN A 80 -12.31 -16.39 1.02
CA GLN A 80 -13.38 -16.90 0.17
C GLN A 80 -12.89 -17.87 -0.91
N VAL A 81 -11.78 -17.55 -1.58
CA VAL A 81 -11.24 -18.37 -2.69
C VAL A 81 -10.89 -19.77 -2.21
N LYS A 82 -10.33 -19.93 -1.01
CA LYS A 82 -10.00 -21.25 -0.42
C LYS A 82 -11.20 -22.17 -0.16
N LYS A 83 -12.44 -21.68 -0.30
CA LYS A 83 -13.67 -22.47 -0.10
C LYS A 83 -14.44 -22.68 -1.40
N THR A 84 -13.96 -22.18 -2.54
CA THR A 84 -14.66 -22.36 -3.81
C THR A 84 -14.30 -23.70 -4.47
N ARG A 85 -15.16 -24.15 -5.39
CA ARG A 85 -14.92 -25.36 -6.17
C ARG A 85 -13.66 -25.22 -7.04
N GLU A 86 -13.42 -24.05 -7.60
CA GLU A 86 -12.26 -23.76 -8.45
C GLU A 86 -10.95 -23.95 -7.69
N TRP A 87 -10.89 -23.51 -6.42
CA TRP A 87 -9.70 -23.73 -5.59
C TRP A 87 -9.46 -25.20 -5.28
N LEU A 88 -10.51 -25.99 -5.05
CA LEU A 88 -10.38 -27.44 -4.84
C LEU A 88 -9.81 -28.14 -6.09
N VAL A 89 -10.33 -27.80 -7.28
CA VAL A 89 -9.84 -28.34 -8.56
C VAL A 89 -8.38 -27.97 -8.78
N HIS A 90 -8.04 -26.69 -8.63
CA HIS A 90 -6.66 -26.22 -8.80
C HIS A 90 -5.68 -26.94 -7.85
N LYS A 91 -6.09 -27.17 -6.60
CA LYS A 91 -5.27 -27.92 -5.64
C LYS A 91 -5.04 -29.37 -6.08
N LYS A 92 -6.09 -30.02 -6.59
CA LYS A 92 -5.99 -31.39 -7.12
C LYS A 92 -5.10 -31.44 -8.36
N ASP A 93 -5.18 -30.46 -9.25
CA ASP A 93 -4.30 -30.34 -10.42
C ASP A 93 -2.83 -30.25 -10.00
N ILE A 94 -2.52 -29.40 -9.02
CA ILE A 94 -1.15 -29.28 -8.48
C ILE A 94 -0.67 -30.62 -7.90
N GLN A 95 -1.52 -31.32 -7.14
CA GLN A 95 -1.15 -32.60 -6.55
C GLN A 95 -0.97 -33.69 -7.61
N ARG A 96 -1.81 -33.71 -8.66
CA ARG A 96 -1.65 -34.60 -9.83
C ARG A 96 -0.34 -34.30 -10.57
N ALA A 97 0.00 -33.04 -10.77
CA ALA A 97 1.27 -32.64 -11.39
C ALA A 97 2.50 -33.03 -10.54
N GLN A 98 2.35 -33.12 -9.22
CA GLN A 98 3.37 -33.63 -8.30
C GLN A 98 3.43 -35.16 -8.24
N GLY A 99 2.65 -35.88 -9.05
CA GLY A 99 2.62 -37.34 -9.08
C GLY A 99 1.96 -37.98 -7.86
N LYS A 100 1.21 -37.22 -7.06
CA LYS A 100 0.48 -37.77 -5.91
C LYS A 100 -0.80 -38.45 -6.37
N GLU A 101 -1.21 -39.49 -5.65
CA GLU A 101 -2.51 -40.11 -5.86
C GLU A 101 -3.62 -39.15 -5.41
N VAL A 102 -4.52 -38.78 -6.33
CA VAL A 102 -5.58 -37.79 -6.11
C VAL A 102 -6.89 -38.33 -6.66
N ALA A 103 -7.96 -38.24 -5.86
CA ALA A 103 -9.29 -38.67 -6.26
C ALA A 103 -9.84 -37.87 -7.45
N PHE A 104 -10.49 -38.58 -8.39
CA PHE A 104 -11.14 -38.00 -9.56
C PHE A 104 -12.17 -36.91 -9.22
N ASP A 105 -12.34 -35.98 -10.16
CA ASP A 105 -13.34 -34.92 -10.04
C ASP A 105 -14.70 -35.43 -10.49
N SER A 106 -15.67 -35.40 -9.57
CA SER A 106 -17.07 -35.74 -9.85
C SER A 106 -17.98 -34.51 -9.80
N LYS A 107 -19.24 -34.66 -10.24
CA LYS A 107 -20.31 -33.65 -10.13
C LYS A 107 -20.52 -33.15 -8.68
N TYR A 108 -20.10 -33.92 -7.68
CA TYR A 108 -20.25 -33.60 -6.26
C TYR A 108 -19.00 -32.91 -5.65
N THR A 109 -17.94 -32.68 -6.44
CA THR A 109 -16.71 -32.03 -5.96
C THR A 109 -16.98 -30.60 -5.50
N GLY A 110 -16.67 -30.30 -4.24
CA GLY A 110 -16.88 -28.98 -3.64
C GLY A 110 -18.35 -28.64 -3.33
N ARG A 111 -19.29 -29.57 -3.51
CA ARG A 111 -20.71 -29.33 -3.20
C ARG A 111 -20.93 -29.35 -1.68
N LYS A 112 -21.72 -28.41 -1.17
CA LYS A 112 -22.14 -28.38 0.24
C LYS A 112 -22.87 -29.70 0.57
N ARG A 113 -22.36 -30.45 1.54
CA ARG A 113 -23.02 -31.65 2.08
C ARG A 113 -24.03 -31.22 3.13
N SER A 114 -25.25 -31.75 3.07
CA SER A 114 -26.22 -31.57 4.15
C SER A 114 -25.66 -32.21 5.42
N LYS A 115 -25.94 -31.60 6.57
CA LYS A 115 -25.50 -32.13 7.86
C LYS A 115 -26.40 -33.32 8.16
N VAL A 116 -25.91 -34.53 7.90
CA VAL A 116 -26.59 -35.75 8.38
C VAL A 116 -26.50 -35.69 9.90
N ARG A 117 -27.65 -35.63 10.56
CA ARG A 117 -27.72 -35.83 12.02
C ARG A 117 -27.67 -37.34 12.21
N PHE A 118 -26.58 -37.80 12.80
CA PHE A 118 -26.48 -39.15 13.35
C PHE A 118 -27.21 -39.19 14.69
#